data_AF-A0A4Z1DJB8-F1
#
_entry.id   AF-A0A4Z1DJB8-F1
#
_cell.length_a   1.000
_cell.length_b   1.000
_cell.length_c   1.000
_cell.angle_alpha   90.00
_cell.angle_beta   90.00
_cell.angle_gamma   90.00
#
_symmetry.space_group_name_H-M   'P 1'
#
loop_
_entity.id
_entity.type
_entity.pdbx_description
1 polymer ?
#
loop_
_entity_poly.entity_id
_entity_poly.type
_entity_poly.pdbx_seq_one_letter_code
_entity_poly.pdbx_strand_id
1 'polypeptide(L)'
;MTVVPEAYEDGLRRLLNEWDPLDVAEDVQDEYDCMLGHLFLLLRTGADQARIAGYLRDDLTHHFRLDPRFLGTESMAARLRAWWDGAASHHDA
;
A
#
# COMPACT_ATOMS: atom_id res chain seq x y z
N MET A 1 14.64 -10.61 3.36
CA MET A 1 13.63 -10.59 2.28
C MET A 1 12.33 -11.09 2.89
N THR A 2 11.33 -10.22 3.05
CA THR A 2 10.02 -10.66 3.56
C THR A 2 9.28 -11.26 2.37
N VAL A 3 8.91 -12.54 2.46
CA VAL A 3 8.02 -13.16 1.48
C VAL A 3 6.61 -12.67 1.79
N VAL A 4 5.98 -11.97 0.84
CA VAL A 4 4.57 -11.60 0.92
C VAL A 4 3.77 -12.80 0.41
N PRO A 5 2.80 -13.34 1.16
CA PRO A 5 1.95 -14.40 0.63
C PRO A 5 1.09 -13.87 -0.52
N GLU A 6 0.89 -14.68 -1.56
CA GLU A 6 0.22 -14.31 -2.83
C GLU A 6 -1.13 -13.59 -2.63
N ALA A 7 -1.98 -14.08 -1.73
CA ALA A 7 -3.27 -13.45 -1.44
C ALA A 7 -3.15 -12.01 -0.88
N TYR A 8 -2.08 -11.70 -0.15
CA TYR A 8 -1.81 -10.33 0.31
C TYR A 8 -1.14 -9.48 -0.76
N GLU A 9 -0.32 -10.11 -1.61
CA GLU A 9 0.30 -9.45 -2.75
C GLU A 9 -0.76 -8.93 -3.72
N ASP A 10 -1.69 -9.78 -4.16
CA ASP A 10 -2.78 -9.40 -5.07
C ASP A 10 -3.69 -8.33 -4.47
N GLY A 11 -4.01 -8.45 -3.18
CA GLY A 11 -4.84 -7.48 -2.49
C GLY A 11 -4.18 -6.11 -2.38
N LEU A 12 -2.89 -6.07 -2.06
CA LEU A 12 -2.10 -4.84 -2.00
C LEU A 12 -1.92 -4.23 -3.40
N ARG A 13 -1.54 -5.03 -4.40
CA ARG A 13 -1.39 -4.60 -5.79
C ARG A 13 -2.67 -3.96 -6.31
N ARG A 14 -3.82 -4.63 -6.11
CA ARG A 14 -5.14 -4.09 -6.48
C ARG A 14 -5.40 -2.72 -5.84
N LEU A 15 -5.16 -2.58 -4.53
CA LEU A 15 -5.42 -1.32 -3.84
C LEU A 15 -4.53 -0.18 -4.33
N LEU A 16 -3.26 -0.47 -4.66
CA LEU A 16 -2.33 0.52 -5.22
C LEU A 16 -2.69 0.90 -6.65
N ASN A 17 -3.07 -0.07 -7.49
CA ASN A 17 -3.56 0.19 -8.86
C ASN A 17 -4.89 0.96 -8.88
N GLU A 18 -5.72 0.83 -7.85
CA GLU A 18 -6.95 1.64 -7.72
C GLU A 18 -6.67 3.07 -7.19
N TRP A 19 -5.52 3.28 -6.54
CA TRP A 19 -5.11 4.60 -6.05
C TRP A 19 -4.33 5.38 -7.11
N ASP A 20 -3.45 4.68 -7.84
CA ASP A 20 -2.71 5.08 -9.04
C ASP A 20 -2.19 6.53 -9.07
N PRO A 21 -1.30 6.92 -8.14
CA PRO A 21 -0.75 8.27 -8.12
C PRO A 21 0.09 8.64 -9.36
N LEU A 22 0.54 7.67 -10.16
CA LEU A 22 1.31 7.89 -11.39
C LEU A 22 0.47 7.88 -12.67
N ASP A 23 -0.82 7.50 -12.59
CA ASP A 23 -1.71 7.35 -13.77
C ASP A 23 -1.17 6.33 -14.79
N VAL A 24 -0.68 5.18 -14.31
CA VAL A 24 -0.07 4.12 -15.14
C VAL A 24 -0.71 2.76 -14.93
N ALA A 25 -1.69 2.64 -14.03
CA ALA A 25 -2.27 1.36 -13.66
C ALA A 25 -3.06 0.71 -14.80
N GLU A 26 -3.41 1.41 -15.89
CA GLU A 26 -3.99 0.78 -17.09
C GLU A 26 -2.92 0.12 -17.99
N ASP A 27 -1.70 0.65 -17.99
CA ASP A 27 -0.60 0.22 -18.86
C ASP A 27 0.32 -0.80 -18.18
N VAL A 28 0.60 -0.61 -16.88
CA VAL A 28 1.59 -1.38 -16.12
C VAL A 28 1.02 -1.77 -14.75
N GLN A 29 0.68 -3.05 -14.59
CA GLN A 29 -0.01 -3.55 -13.39
C GLN A 29 0.91 -3.77 -12.19
N ASP A 30 2.22 -3.88 -12.42
CA ASP A 30 3.25 -4.21 -11.42
C ASP A 30 4.12 -3.00 -11.02
N GLU A 31 3.78 -1.79 -11.48
CA GLU A 31 4.56 -0.58 -11.18
C GLU A 31 4.77 -0.39 -9.66
N TYR A 32 3.72 -0.66 -8.88
CA TYR A 32 3.73 -0.48 -7.43
C TYR A 32 4.26 -1.69 -6.65
N ASP A 33 4.74 -2.74 -7.32
CA ASP A 33 5.22 -3.97 -6.69
C ASP A 33 6.39 -3.72 -5.73
N CYS A 34 7.19 -2.69 -6.02
CA CYS A 34 8.30 -2.25 -5.19
C CYS A 34 7.86 -1.85 -3.77
N MET A 35 6.60 -1.45 -3.59
CA MET A 35 6.05 -1.00 -2.31
C MET A 35 5.50 -2.16 -1.46
N LEU A 36 5.13 -3.28 -2.08
CA LEU A 36 4.33 -4.35 -1.45
C LEU A 36 5.02 -4.94 -0.23
N GLY A 37 6.33 -5.22 -0.33
CA GLY A 37 7.09 -5.82 0.76
C GLY A 37 7.14 -4.94 2.01
N HIS A 38 7.26 -3.63 1.85
CA HIS A 38 7.30 -2.69 2.97
C HIS A 38 5.90 -2.50 3.56
N LEU A 39 4.88 -2.30 2.71
CA LEU A 39 3.49 -2.16 3.15
C LEU A 39 3.01 -3.40 3.92
N PHE A 40 3.31 -4.59 3.42
CA PHE A 40 3.00 -5.84 4.11
C PHE A 40 3.65 -5.90 5.50
N LEU A 41 4.92 -5.50 5.62
CA LEU A 41 5.61 -5.48 6.90
C LEU A 41 4.96 -4.50 7.89
N LEU A 42 4.61 -3.29 7.43
CA LEU A 42 3.94 -2.28 8.26
C LEU A 42 2.59 -2.79 8.77
N LEU A 43 1.76 -3.30 7.87
CA LEU A 43 0.43 -3.82 8.22
C LEU A 43 0.52 -5.01 9.18
N ARG A 44 1.40 -5.98 8.88
CA ARG A 44 1.62 -7.16 9.72
C ARG A 44 2.14 -6.82 11.12
N THR A 45 2.95 -5.77 11.24
CA THR A 45 3.49 -5.32 12.55
C THR A 45 2.55 -4.38 13.30
N GLY A 46 1.34 -4.13 12.78
CA GLY A 46 0.34 -3.31 13.44
C GLY A 46 0.65 -1.81 13.37
N ALA A 47 1.34 -1.35 12.32
CA ALA A 47 1.54 0.08 12.09
C ALA A 47 0.19 0.81 12.02
N ASP A 48 0.14 1.99 12.63
CA ASP A 48 -1.02 2.87 12.55
C ASP A 48 -1.09 3.59 11.21
N GLN A 49 -2.22 4.28 10.97
CA GLN A 49 -2.46 5.00 9.72
C GLN A 49 -1.41 6.09 9.48
N ALA A 50 -0.97 6.79 10.53
CA ALA A 50 0.02 7.86 10.43
C ALA A 50 1.38 7.35 9.93
N ARG A 51 1.81 6.18 10.44
CA ARG A 51 3.06 5.55 10.00
C ARG A 51 2.98 5.01 8.59
N ILE A 52 1.84 4.42 8.20
CA ILE A 52 1.62 3.97 6.81
C ILE A 52 1.62 5.17 5.86
N ALA A 53 0.91 6.25 6.19
CA ALA A 53 0.89 7.45 5.36
C ALA A 53 2.26 8.14 5.29
N GLY A 54 3.03 8.12 6.38
CA GLY A 54 4.43 8.56 6.39
C GLY A 54 5.26 7.82 5.35
N TYR A 55 5.19 6.48 5.35
CA TYR A 55 5.85 5.67 4.32
C TYR A 55 5.38 6.05 2.90
N LEU A 56 4.08 6.14 2.65
CA LEU A 56 3.56 6.50 1.32
C LEU A 56 4.06 7.87 0.86
N ARG A 57 4.08 8.87 1.75
CA ARG A 57 4.59 10.22 1.44
C ARG A 57 6.08 10.19 1.11
N ASP A 58 6.87 9.47 1.90
CA ASP A 58 8.31 9.36 1.71
C ASP A 58 8.63 8.65 0.39
N ASP A 59 7.94 7.56 0.05
CA ASP A 59 8.18 6.81 -1.18
C ASP A 59 7.75 7.61 -2.41
N LEU A 60 6.57 8.25 -2.37
CA LEU A 60 6.14 9.16 -3.45
C LEU A 60 7.14 10.29 -3.68
N THR A 61 7.66 10.90 -2.62
CA THR A 61 8.61 12.01 -2.72
C THR A 61 9.99 11.56 -3.20
N HIS A 62 10.50 10.47 -2.63
CA HIS A 62 11.91 10.09 -2.78
C HIS A 62 12.14 9.00 -3.81
N HIS A 63 11.20 8.07 -3.99
CA HIS A 63 11.28 7.05 -5.02
C HIS A 63 10.71 7.58 -6.34
N PHE A 64 9.45 8.01 -6.31
CA PHE A 64 8.70 8.41 -7.51
C PHE A 64 8.88 9.87 -7.92
N ARG A 65 9.53 10.69 -7.09
CA ARG A 65 9.78 12.12 -7.33
C ARG A 65 8.50 12.94 -7.54
N LEU A 66 7.41 12.54 -6.89
CA LEU A 66 6.13 13.22 -6.90
C LEU A 66 5.97 14.19 -5.73
N ASP A 67 5.00 15.10 -5.86
CA ASP A 67 4.53 15.93 -4.76
C ASP A 67 3.34 15.25 -4.06
N PRO A 68 3.48 14.76 -2.81
CA PRO A 68 2.45 13.98 -2.16
C PRO A 68 1.26 14.81 -1.65
N ARG A 69 1.33 16.15 -1.66
CA ARG A 69 0.35 17.03 -1.00
C ARG A 69 -1.10 16.79 -1.44
N PHE A 70 -1.31 16.37 -2.68
CA PHE A 70 -2.63 16.17 -3.27
C PHE A 70 -2.91 14.72 -3.67
N LEU A 71 -2.02 13.79 -3.29
CA LEU A 71 -2.13 12.38 -3.66
C LEU A 71 -2.93 11.56 -2.63
N GLY A 72 -3.50 12.17 -1.60
CA GLY A 72 -4.43 11.48 -0.70
C GLY A 72 -3.81 10.34 0.13
N THR A 73 -2.52 10.45 0.48
CA THR A 73 -1.78 9.40 1.22
C THR A 73 -2.44 8.98 2.54
N GLU A 74 -3.08 9.92 3.24
CA GLU A 74 -3.79 9.62 4.49
C GLU A 74 -5.05 8.78 4.25
N SER A 75 -5.83 9.12 3.23
CA SER A 75 -7.00 8.32 2.82
C SER A 75 -6.59 6.93 2.38
N MET A 76 -5.49 6.82 1.63
CA MET A 76 -4.96 5.53 1.19
C MET A 76 -4.44 4.69 2.36
N ALA A 77 -3.74 5.31 3.32
CA ALA A 77 -3.30 4.63 4.53
C ALA A 77 -4.47 4.09 5.37
N ALA A 78 -5.54 4.87 5.54
CA ALA A 78 -6.76 4.42 6.20
C ALA A 78 -7.39 3.23 5.47
N ARG A 79 -7.44 3.29 4.13
CA ARG A 79 -7.96 2.22 3.28
C ARG A 79 -7.16 0.93 3.40
N LEU A 80 -5.83 1.01 3.35
CA LEU A 80 -4.92 -0.13 3.53
C LEU A 80 -5.12 -0.79 4.91
N ARG A 81 -5.22 0.04 5.95
CA ARG A 81 -5.42 -0.42 7.32
C ARG A 81 -6.76 -1.16 7.47
N ALA A 82 -7.84 -0.57 6.97
CA ALA A 82 -9.18 -1.15 7.01
C ALA A 82 -9.27 -2.45 6.21
N TRP A 83 -8.65 -2.51 5.02
CA TRP A 83 -8.59 -3.74 4.24
C TRP A 83 -7.84 -4.86 4.99
N TRP A 84 -6.70 -4.55 5.63
CA TRP A 84 -5.97 -5.54 6.40
C TRP A 84 -6.76 -6.06 7.60
N ASP A 85 -7.45 -5.18 8.34
CA ASP A 85 -8.29 -5.60 9.47
C ASP A 85 -9.43 -6.52 9.01
N GLY A 86 -10.04 -6.23 7.86
CA GLY A 86 -11.06 -7.08 7.24
C GLY A 86 -10.50 -8.44 6.76
N ALA A 87 -9.31 -8.45 6.17
CA ALA A 87 -8.64 -9.67 5.70
C ALA A 87 -8.16 -10.57 6.85
N ALA A 88 -7.64 -9.98 7.95
CA ALA A 88 -7.26 -10.71 9.15
C ALA A 88 -8.47 -11.40 9.81
N SER A 89 -9.64 -10.75 9.76
CA SER A 89 -10.90 -11.30 10.24
C SER A 89 -11.41 -12.51 9.44
N HIS A 90 -10.79 -12.85 8.31
CA HIS A 90 -11.07 -14.07 7.51
C HIS A 90 -10.01 -15.17 7.66
N HIS A 91 -8.89 -14.90 8.37
CA HIS A 91 -7.83 -15.88 8.60
C HIS A 91 -7.95 -16.58 9.97
N ASP A 92 -8.60 -15.93 10.94
CA ASP A 92 -8.84 -16.46 12.30
C ASP A 92 -10.24 -17.14 12.48
N ALA A 93 -10.97 -17.37 11.38
CA ALA A 93 -12.29 -18.02 11.36
C ALA A 93 -12.21 -19.40 10.69
#